data_AF-A0A6M2D997-F1
#
_entry.id   AF-A0A6M2D997-F1
#
_cell.length_a   1.000
_cell.length_b   1.000
_cell.length_c   1.000
_cell.angle_alpha   90.00
_cell.angle_beta   90.00
_cell.angle_gamma   90.00
#
_symmetry.space_group_name_H-M   'P 1'
#
loop_
_entity.id
_entity.type
_entity.pdbx_description
1 polymer ?
#
loop_
_entity_poly.entity_id
_entity_poly.type
_entity_poly.pdbx_seq_one_letter_code
_entity_poly.pdbx_strand_id
1 'polypeptide(L)'
;GRGDAACAKSVKHVRQSKQLFPNRPVMMVVSYPSPHGPEDSAPQYQHLFHNVTTHRTPSWNYAPNMDKQWLLRYTGQMEPIHIKFTDMLHTKRLQTLQTVDDAVEKLYNELLSLGELNNTYIFYTSDHGYHLGQFGLVKGKSMPFEFDIRVPFYVRGPKVPPGTRLKDIVLNIDLAPTFLDIAGIDVPEHMDGKSIFPILEDAYDSVRNGHRRAEIKRRKAWRDSFLIERGKVSKDHMFDGAYNSTKERNLHVKCTSGRHPSPCQPHQRWECIRDGWHWHMRRCKHPRLHHRKSCVCKADNEDHLPEPGTGDIPVPSVVKLKKPKEHRRHHHHGQHSHTMEELPSVTSSASEAMLAAHRLEPSSNSQLTLEERKQQRKFLREHVKQ
;
A
#
# COMPACT_ATOMS: atom_id res chain seq x y z
N GLY A 1 -30.12 -10.47 1.09
CA GLY A 1 -28.93 -10.44 0.22
C GLY A 1 -27.74 -11.12 0.89
N ARG A 2 -26.58 -11.22 0.23
CA ARG A 2 -25.35 -11.84 0.80
C ARG A 2 -24.86 -11.13 2.07
N GLY A 3 -25.07 -9.81 2.18
CA GLY A 3 -24.74 -9.03 3.38
C GLY A 3 -25.54 -9.43 4.63
N ASP A 4 -26.85 -9.66 4.48
CA ASP A 4 -27.73 -10.04 5.60
C ASP A 4 -27.32 -11.37 6.24
N ALA A 5 -26.89 -12.34 5.42
CA ALA A 5 -26.42 -13.63 5.90
C ALA A 5 -25.11 -13.52 6.71
N ALA A 6 -24.18 -12.67 6.25
CA ALA A 6 -22.94 -12.39 6.98
C ALA A 6 -23.23 -11.69 8.32
N CYS A 7 -24.14 -10.72 8.32
CA CYS A 7 -24.60 -10.06 9.54
C CYS A 7 -25.20 -11.03 10.55
N ALA A 8 -26.18 -11.84 10.12
CA ALA A 8 -26.90 -12.76 11.00
C ALA A 8 -25.95 -13.80 11.63
N LYS A 9 -24.99 -14.31 10.85
CA LYS A 9 -23.95 -15.21 11.37
C LYS A 9 -23.03 -14.52 12.37
N SER A 10 -22.66 -13.25 12.12
CA SER A 10 -21.80 -12.47 13.00
C SER A 10 -22.46 -12.18 14.35
N VAL A 11 -23.71 -11.70 14.32
CA VAL A 11 -24.53 -11.48 15.54
C VAL A 11 -24.71 -12.77 16.33
N LYS A 12 -25.03 -13.87 15.65
CA LYS A 12 -25.14 -15.19 16.29
C LYS A 12 -23.82 -15.61 16.93
N HIS A 13 -22.70 -15.42 16.24
CA HIS A 13 -21.38 -15.80 16.73
C HIS A 13 -21.00 -15.05 18.00
N VAL A 14 -21.12 -13.71 18.04
CA VAL A 14 -20.77 -12.93 19.24
C VAL A 14 -21.64 -13.33 20.43
N ARG A 15 -22.95 -13.51 20.22
CA ARG A 15 -23.88 -13.95 21.26
C ARG A 15 -23.51 -15.32 21.81
N GLN A 16 -23.28 -16.30 20.94
CA GLN A 16 -22.89 -17.65 21.36
C GLN A 16 -21.54 -17.66 22.06
N SER A 17 -20.56 -16.89 21.57
CA SER A 17 -19.24 -16.81 22.19
C SER A 17 -19.32 -16.25 23.60
N LYS A 18 -20.11 -15.20 23.83
CA LYS A 18 -20.29 -14.60 25.16
C LYS A 18 -21.09 -15.49 26.10
N GLN A 19 -22.05 -16.26 25.60
CA GLN A 19 -22.81 -17.24 26.40
C GLN A 19 -21.93 -18.41 26.86
N LEU A 20 -21.08 -18.94 25.97
CA LEU A 20 -20.24 -20.11 26.27
C LEU A 20 -18.95 -19.74 27.02
N PHE A 21 -18.37 -18.58 26.71
CA PHE A 21 -17.09 -18.14 27.25
C PHE A 21 -17.16 -16.65 27.66
N PRO A 22 -17.82 -16.31 28.78
CA PRO A 22 -18.06 -14.91 29.16
C PRO A 22 -16.79 -14.05 29.27
N ASN A 23 -15.68 -14.64 29.73
CA ASN A 23 -14.44 -13.90 30.01
C ASN A 23 -13.37 -14.07 28.93
N ARG A 24 -13.63 -14.81 27.85
CA ARG A 24 -12.64 -15.06 26.81
C ARG A 24 -12.66 -13.90 25.79
N PRO A 25 -11.50 -13.27 25.48
CA PRO A 25 -11.45 -12.26 24.43
C PRO A 25 -11.76 -12.89 23.07
N VAL A 26 -12.43 -12.13 22.22
CA VAL A 26 -12.83 -12.55 20.88
C VAL A 26 -12.31 -11.55 19.86
N MET A 27 -11.73 -12.06 18.78
CA MET A 27 -11.45 -11.28 17.58
C MET A 27 -12.37 -11.78 16.47
N MET A 28 -13.06 -10.85 15.80
CA MET A 28 -13.92 -11.15 14.66
C MET A 28 -13.52 -10.29 13.46
N VAL A 29 -13.45 -10.92 12.30
CA VAL A 29 -13.32 -10.24 11.01
C VAL A 29 -14.60 -10.47 10.23
N VAL A 30 -15.39 -9.42 10.04
CA VAL A 30 -16.63 -9.47 9.27
C VAL A 30 -16.38 -8.82 7.92
N SER A 31 -16.21 -9.65 6.88
CA SER A 31 -15.93 -9.19 5.52
C SER A 31 -17.20 -9.23 4.68
N TYR A 32 -17.63 -8.07 4.20
CA TYR A 32 -18.75 -7.95 3.28
C TYR A 32 -18.24 -7.88 1.84
N PRO A 33 -18.76 -8.72 0.91
CA PRO A 33 -18.40 -8.60 -0.49
C PRO A 33 -19.00 -7.34 -1.13
N SER A 34 -20.11 -6.83 -0.61
CA SER A 34 -20.72 -5.56 -1.06
C SER A 34 -19.78 -4.38 -0.81
N PRO A 35 -19.62 -3.42 -1.74
CA PRO A 35 -20.34 -3.25 -2.99
C PRO A 35 -19.58 -3.79 -4.23
N HIS A 36 -18.79 -4.86 -4.08
CA HIS A 36 -18.19 -5.53 -5.23
C HIS A 36 -19.28 -6.03 -6.19
N GLY A 37 -18.98 -5.99 -7.50
CA GLY A 37 -19.90 -6.42 -8.54
C GLY A 37 -20.33 -7.90 -8.40
N PRO A 38 -21.55 -8.26 -8.83
CA PRO A 38 -22.58 -7.37 -9.38
C PRO A 38 -23.26 -6.49 -8.31
N GLU A 39 -23.48 -5.21 -8.62
CA GLU A 39 -24.09 -4.20 -7.74
C GLU A 39 -25.62 -4.31 -7.68
N ASP A 40 -26.09 -5.46 -7.20
CA ASP A 40 -27.51 -5.73 -7.00
C ASP A 40 -27.93 -5.37 -5.58
N SER A 41 -28.52 -4.18 -5.43
CA SER A 41 -29.03 -3.70 -4.14
C SER A 41 -30.23 -4.52 -3.66
N ALA A 42 -30.37 -4.62 -2.33
CA ALA A 42 -31.54 -5.25 -1.74
C ALA A 42 -32.82 -4.48 -2.15
N PRO A 43 -33.96 -5.16 -2.39
CA PRO A 43 -35.16 -4.54 -2.94
C PRO A 43 -35.58 -3.24 -2.25
N GLN A 44 -35.46 -3.19 -0.92
CA GLN A 44 -35.82 -2.02 -0.12
C GLN A 44 -34.95 -0.78 -0.37
N TYR A 45 -33.74 -0.90 -0.92
CA TYR A 45 -32.85 0.25 -1.18
C TYR A 45 -32.80 0.68 -2.64
N GLN A 46 -33.55 0.02 -3.53
CA GLN A 46 -33.48 0.27 -4.98
C GLN A 46 -33.90 1.69 -5.40
N HIS A 47 -34.63 2.39 -4.53
CA HIS A 47 -35.16 3.74 -4.76
C HIS A 47 -34.30 4.85 -4.13
N LEU A 48 -33.18 4.51 -3.48
CA LEU A 48 -32.32 5.47 -2.82
C LEU A 48 -31.22 6.01 -3.74
N PHE A 49 -30.67 7.18 -3.41
CA PHE A 49 -29.48 7.79 -4.03
C PHE A 49 -29.55 8.09 -5.53
N HIS A 50 -30.75 8.23 -6.09
CA HIS A 50 -30.90 8.73 -7.45
C HIS A 50 -30.26 10.12 -7.58
N ASN A 51 -29.57 10.36 -8.70
CA ASN A 51 -28.93 11.64 -9.03
C ASN A 51 -27.78 12.08 -8.10
N VAL A 52 -27.27 11.18 -7.25
CA VAL A 52 -26.08 11.48 -6.45
C VAL A 52 -24.84 11.47 -7.35
N THR A 53 -24.11 12.59 -7.37
CA THR A 53 -22.92 12.78 -8.23
C THR A 53 -21.63 12.94 -7.42
N THR A 54 -21.60 12.48 -6.17
CA THR A 54 -20.43 12.63 -5.28
C THR A 54 -19.15 11.97 -5.79
N HIS A 55 -19.24 11.03 -6.73
CA HIS A 55 -18.08 10.45 -7.43
C HIS A 55 -17.43 11.41 -8.43
N ARG A 56 -18.09 12.51 -8.83
CA ARG A 56 -17.59 13.52 -9.76
C ARG A 56 -16.67 14.52 -9.07
N THR A 57 -15.46 14.05 -8.73
CA THR A 57 -14.38 14.86 -8.13
C THR A 57 -13.66 15.75 -9.16
N PRO A 58 -12.74 16.66 -8.79
CA PRO A 58 -11.93 17.42 -9.76
C PRO A 58 -11.14 16.56 -10.77
N SER A 59 -10.79 15.33 -10.41
CA SER A 59 -10.13 14.38 -11.32
C SER A 59 -11.10 13.62 -12.23
N TRP A 60 -12.41 13.78 -12.06
CA TRP A 60 -13.43 13.08 -12.84
C TRP A 60 -13.46 13.59 -14.27
N ASN A 61 -13.36 12.66 -15.22
CA ASN A 61 -13.26 12.91 -16.65
C ASN A 61 -12.11 13.86 -17.08
N TYR A 62 -11.11 14.06 -16.22
CA TYR A 62 -9.94 14.88 -16.53
C TYR A 62 -8.95 14.06 -17.35
N ALA A 63 -9.04 14.15 -18.68
CA ALA A 63 -8.22 13.37 -19.61
C ALA A 63 -8.02 14.13 -20.94
N PRO A 64 -6.91 13.91 -21.65
CA PRO A 64 -5.78 13.02 -21.32
C PRO A 64 -4.81 13.61 -20.28
N ASN A 65 -3.91 12.79 -19.72
CA ASN A 65 -2.95 13.18 -18.69
C ASN A 65 -1.50 12.87 -19.12
N MET A 66 -0.83 13.83 -19.76
CA MET A 66 0.51 13.63 -20.35
C MET A 66 1.62 13.47 -19.30
N ASP A 67 1.43 14.02 -18.10
CA ASP A 67 2.34 13.97 -16.96
C ASP A 67 2.21 12.67 -16.14
N LYS A 68 1.24 11.81 -16.45
CA LYS A 68 0.96 10.57 -15.71
C LYS A 68 1.54 9.33 -16.42
N GLN A 69 1.31 8.16 -15.83
CA GLN A 69 1.70 6.86 -16.39
C GLN A 69 1.09 6.61 -17.78
N TRP A 70 1.75 5.76 -18.57
CA TRP A 70 1.48 5.57 -20.02
C TRP A 70 -0.02 5.41 -20.35
N LEU A 71 -0.77 4.61 -19.57
CA LEU A 71 -2.19 4.37 -19.82
C LEU A 71 -3.01 5.66 -19.85
N LEU A 72 -2.76 6.58 -18.91
CA LEU A 72 -3.50 7.83 -18.80
C LEU A 72 -3.09 8.89 -19.83
N ARG A 73 -1.97 8.69 -20.52
CA ARG A 73 -1.56 9.53 -21.66
C ARG A 73 -2.42 9.27 -22.89
N TYR A 74 -2.91 8.04 -23.03
CA TYR A 74 -3.76 7.60 -24.15
C TYR A 74 -5.24 7.49 -23.80
N THR A 75 -5.58 7.52 -22.51
CA THR A 75 -6.98 7.56 -22.07
C THR A 75 -7.55 8.94 -22.37
N GLY A 76 -8.61 9.00 -23.18
CA GLY A 76 -9.33 10.22 -23.51
C GLY A 76 -10.49 10.52 -22.56
N GLN A 77 -11.24 11.57 -22.86
CA GLN A 77 -12.47 11.87 -22.15
C GLN A 77 -13.52 10.78 -22.38
N MET A 78 -14.33 10.55 -21.36
CA MET A 78 -15.48 9.66 -21.38
C MET A 78 -16.55 10.15 -22.36
N GLU A 79 -16.97 9.26 -23.25
CA GLU A 79 -18.18 9.43 -24.07
C GLU A 79 -19.46 9.56 -23.22
N PRO A 80 -20.56 10.11 -23.76
CA PRO A 80 -21.83 10.26 -23.04
C PRO A 80 -22.37 8.95 -22.45
N ILE A 81 -22.15 7.81 -23.11
CA ILE A 81 -22.56 6.50 -22.61
C ILE A 81 -21.77 6.09 -21.35
N HIS A 82 -20.47 6.40 -21.30
CA HIS A 82 -19.64 6.15 -20.13
C HIS A 82 -20.09 7.01 -18.96
N ILE A 83 -20.43 8.29 -19.18
CA ILE A 83 -20.94 9.18 -18.13
C ILE A 83 -22.25 8.63 -17.53
N LYS A 84 -23.21 8.27 -18.38
CA LYS A 84 -24.47 7.64 -17.94
C LYS A 84 -24.19 6.35 -17.16
N PHE A 85 -23.23 5.55 -17.61
CA PHE A 85 -22.84 4.33 -16.94
C PHE A 85 -22.22 4.57 -15.57
N THR A 86 -21.29 5.52 -15.43
CA THR A 86 -20.64 5.83 -14.14
C THR A 86 -21.62 6.36 -13.11
N ASP A 87 -22.56 7.23 -13.51
CA ASP A 87 -23.59 7.75 -12.60
C ASP A 87 -24.52 6.65 -12.10
N MET A 88 -24.96 5.79 -13.01
CA MET A 88 -25.82 4.65 -12.71
C MET A 88 -25.11 3.63 -11.82
N LEU A 89 -23.85 3.33 -12.11
CA LEU A 89 -23.04 2.42 -11.30
C LEU A 89 -22.78 3.00 -9.90
N HIS A 90 -22.49 4.30 -9.78
CA HIS A 90 -22.34 4.95 -8.48
C HIS A 90 -23.61 4.83 -7.63
N THR A 91 -24.77 5.11 -8.23
CA THR A 91 -26.07 4.93 -7.58
C THR A 91 -26.23 3.49 -7.08
N LYS A 92 -25.98 2.49 -7.93
CA LYS A 92 -26.10 1.07 -7.56
C LYS A 92 -25.15 0.65 -6.45
N ARG A 93 -23.92 1.17 -6.44
CA ARG A 93 -22.94 0.92 -5.37
C ARG A 93 -23.41 1.48 -4.04
N LEU A 94 -23.93 2.71 -4.00
CA LEU A 94 -24.49 3.32 -2.78
C LEU A 94 -25.69 2.53 -2.25
N GLN A 95 -26.62 2.15 -3.13
CA GLN A 95 -27.77 1.32 -2.75
C GLN A 95 -27.35 -0.05 -2.19
N THR A 96 -26.31 -0.66 -2.78
CA THR A 96 -25.79 -1.95 -2.30
C THR A 96 -25.12 -1.80 -0.94
N LEU A 97 -24.41 -0.68 -0.71
CA LEU A 97 -23.72 -0.39 0.53
C LEU A 97 -24.67 -0.21 1.73
N GLN A 98 -25.93 0.20 1.52
CA GLN A 98 -26.92 0.30 2.61
C GLN A 98 -27.14 -1.01 3.36
N THR A 99 -27.06 -2.16 2.67
CA THR A 99 -27.14 -3.47 3.35
C THR A 99 -25.98 -3.71 4.33
N VAL A 100 -24.82 -3.11 4.06
CA VAL A 100 -23.66 -3.18 4.94
C VAL A 100 -23.84 -2.22 6.11
N ASP A 101 -24.39 -1.03 5.86
CA ASP A 101 -24.69 -0.03 6.89
C ASP A 101 -25.66 -0.59 7.96
N ASP A 102 -26.79 -1.16 7.51
CA ASP A 102 -27.74 -1.93 8.33
C ASP A 102 -27.07 -3.03 9.16
N ALA A 103 -26.10 -3.72 8.55
CA ALA A 103 -25.43 -4.84 9.19
C ALA A 103 -24.45 -4.38 10.28
N VAL A 104 -23.76 -3.26 10.05
CA VAL A 104 -22.92 -2.60 11.05
C VAL A 104 -23.77 -2.13 12.23
N GLU A 105 -24.91 -1.49 11.96
CA GLU A 105 -25.85 -1.07 13.00
C GLU A 105 -26.35 -2.26 13.85
N LYS A 106 -26.76 -3.36 13.21
CA LYS A 106 -27.21 -4.57 13.92
C LYS A 106 -26.12 -5.16 14.81
N LEU A 107 -24.88 -5.25 14.33
CA LEU A 107 -23.76 -5.75 15.14
C LEU A 107 -23.43 -4.80 16.29
N TYR A 108 -23.47 -3.48 16.05
CA TYR A 108 -23.26 -2.46 17.08
C TYR A 108 -24.32 -2.58 18.19
N ASN A 109 -25.60 -2.68 17.81
CA ASN A 109 -26.70 -2.80 18.76
C ASN A 109 -26.66 -4.13 19.53
N GLU A 110 -26.17 -5.21 18.91
CA GLU A 110 -25.93 -6.47 19.63
C GLU A 110 -24.82 -6.34 20.68
N LEU A 111 -23.69 -5.70 20.35
CA LEU A 111 -22.63 -5.44 21.33
C LEU A 111 -23.13 -4.55 22.47
N LEU A 112 -24.01 -3.59 22.17
CA LEU A 112 -24.64 -2.73 23.16
C LEU A 112 -25.56 -3.52 24.10
N SER A 113 -26.42 -4.39 23.54
CA SER A 113 -27.37 -5.20 24.34
C SER A 113 -26.66 -6.22 25.23
N LEU A 114 -25.51 -6.73 24.78
CA LEU A 114 -24.65 -7.63 25.57
C LEU A 114 -23.80 -6.89 26.61
N GLY A 115 -23.78 -5.56 26.63
CA GLY A 115 -22.93 -4.76 27.52
C GLY A 115 -21.44 -4.79 27.16
N GLU A 116 -21.07 -5.36 26.01
CA GLU A 116 -19.68 -5.56 25.58
C GLU A 116 -19.14 -4.38 24.77
N LEU A 117 -20.01 -3.45 24.37
CA LEU A 117 -19.66 -2.36 23.49
C LEU A 117 -18.50 -1.48 24.02
N ASN A 118 -18.45 -1.21 25.32
CA ASN A 118 -17.37 -0.41 25.93
C ASN A 118 -16.04 -1.17 26.07
N ASN A 119 -16.07 -2.50 25.95
CA ASN A 119 -14.92 -3.38 26.01
C ASN A 119 -14.45 -3.84 24.61
N THR A 120 -15.03 -3.28 23.54
CA THR A 120 -14.79 -3.73 22.18
C THR A 120 -14.17 -2.61 21.33
N TYR A 121 -13.05 -2.92 20.69
CA TYR A 121 -12.55 -2.12 19.57
C TYR A 121 -13.25 -2.55 18.27
N ILE A 122 -13.76 -1.57 17.52
CA ILE A 122 -14.39 -1.76 16.21
C ILE A 122 -13.58 -0.98 15.20
N PHE A 123 -13.03 -1.68 14.22
CA PHE A 123 -12.33 -1.12 13.07
C PHE A 123 -13.20 -1.32 11.83
N TYR A 124 -13.48 -0.23 11.10
CA TYR A 124 -14.18 -0.27 9.83
C TYR A 124 -13.28 0.25 8.72
N THR A 125 -13.06 -0.58 7.70
CA THR A 125 -12.18 -0.23 6.58
C THR A 125 -12.55 -0.97 5.29
N SER A 126 -11.77 -0.77 4.23
CA SER A 126 -11.89 -1.42 2.93
C SER A 126 -10.53 -1.99 2.51
N ASP A 127 -10.54 -2.98 1.62
CA ASP A 127 -9.32 -3.54 1.03
C ASP A 127 -8.69 -2.58 0.01
N HIS A 128 -9.51 -1.86 -0.76
CA HIS A 128 -9.08 -0.84 -1.70
C HIS A 128 -10.18 0.22 -1.94
N GLY A 129 -9.79 1.31 -2.61
CA GLY A 129 -10.68 2.32 -3.18
C GLY A 129 -11.30 1.86 -4.51
N TYR A 130 -11.92 2.78 -5.24
CA TYR A 130 -12.56 2.44 -6.52
C TYR A 130 -12.78 3.70 -7.36
N HIS A 131 -12.29 3.71 -8.60
CA HIS A 131 -12.56 4.78 -9.54
C HIS A 131 -13.83 4.56 -10.35
N LEU A 132 -14.53 5.66 -10.58
CA LEU A 132 -15.68 5.83 -11.46
C LEU A 132 -15.50 7.13 -12.24
N GLY A 133 -14.80 7.05 -13.36
CA GLY A 133 -14.56 8.17 -14.27
C GLY A 133 -13.32 9.02 -13.97
N GLN A 134 -12.58 8.77 -12.88
CA GLN A 134 -11.34 9.52 -12.59
C GLN A 134 -10.31 9.32 -13.71
N PHE A 135 -9.74 10.42 -14.19
CA PHE A 135 -8.80 10.47 -15.32
C PHE A 135 -9.32 9.82 -16.61
N GLY A 136 -10.64 9.80 -16.82
CA GLY A 136 -11.28 9.16 -17.97
C GLY A 136 -11.42 7.63 -17.83
N LEU A 137 -10.95 7.04 -16.72
CA LEU A 137 -11.10 5.61 -16.46
C LEU A 137 -12.54 5.29 -16.05
N VAL A 138 -13.27 4.55 -16.89
CA VAL A 138 -14.72 4.32 -16.72
C VAL A 138 -15.06 3.68 -15.37
N LYS A 139 -14.46 2.53 -15.04
CA LYS A 139 -14.61 1.87 -13.74
C LYS A 139 -13.40 1.02 -13.44
N GLY A 140 -13.08 0.84 -12.17
CA GLY A 140 -12.11 -0.17 -11.77
C GLY A 140 -11.39 0.14 -10.48
N LYS A 141 -10.24 -0.52 -10.36
CA LYS A 141 -9.28 -0.42 -9.27
C LYS A 141 -7.88 -0.71 -9.85
N SER A 142 -6.86 -0.68 -9.01
CA SER A 142 -5.46 -1.04 -9.34
C SER A 142 -4.61 0.09 -9.92
N MET A 143 -4.99 1.35 -9.71
CA MET A 143 -4.17 2.51 -9.98
C MET A 143 -3.50 3.05 -8.70
N PRO A 144 -2.29 3.60 -8.77
CA PRO A 144 -1.56 4.12 -7.62
C PRO A 144 -2.02 5.54 -7.23
N PHE A 145 -3.31 5.85 -7.37
CA PHE A 145 -3.87 7.18 -7.10
C PHE A 145 -4.82 7.14 -5.91
N GLU A 146 -4.99 8.29 -5.27
CA GLU A 146 -5.84 8.47 -4.07
C GLU A 146 -7.20 7.77 -4.18
N PHE A 147 -7.89 7.87 -5.31
CA PHE A 147 -9.22 7.26 -5.50
C PHE A 147 -9.25 5.73 -5.44
N ASP A 148 -8.11 5.07 -5.67
CA ASP A 148 -7.97 3.59 -5.67
C ASP A 148 -7.26 3.07 -4.42
N ILE A 149 -6.41 3.87 -3.79
CA ILE A 149 -5.60 3.44 -2.63
C ILE A 149 -6.16 3.93 -1.30
N ARG A 150 -6.91 5.04 -1.29
CA ARG A 150 -7.46 5.61 -0.07
C ARG A 150 -8.77 4.92 0.29
N VAL A 151 -8.81 4.37 1.49
CA VAL A 151 -9.96 3.64 2.03
C VAL A 151 -10.55 4.36 3.25
N PRO A 152 -11.83 4.14 3.57
CA PRO A 152 -12.35 4.53 4.88
C PRO A 152 -11.53 3.83 5.98
N PHE A 153 -11.31 4.53 7.09
CA PHE A 153 -10.64 3.96 8.25
C PHE A 153 -11.22 4.60 9.50
N TYR A 154 -12.20 3.94 10.11
CA TYR A 154 -12.84 4.39 11.34
C TYR A 154 -12.51 3.43 12.46
N VAL A 155 -12.24 4.00 13.64
CA VAL A 155 -11.96 3.24 14.85
C VAL A 155 -12.84 3.75 15.97
N ARG A 156 -13.42 2.82 16.71
CA ARG A 156 -14.13 3.04 17.97
C ARG A 156 -13.58 2.06 19.00
N GLY A 157 -13.40 2.47 20.24
CA GLY A 157 -13.07 1.54 21.31
C GLY A 157 -12.63 2.25 22.59
N PRO A 158 -12.18 1.48 23.60
CA PRO A 158 -11.49 2.01 24.76
C PRO A 158 -10.35 2.95 24.33
N LYS A 159 -10.16 4.06 25.05
CA LYS A 159 -9.08 5.04 24.75
C LYS A 159 -9.07 5.56 23.31
N VAL A 160 -10.22 5.60 22.62
CA VAL A 160 -10.36 6.25 21.31
C VAL A 160 -11.29 7.46 21.47
N PRO A 161 -10.83 8.69 21.22
CA PRO A 161 -11.64 9.88 21.46
C PRO A 161 -12.74 10.03 20.39
N PRO A 162 -14.02 10.18 20.77
CA PRO A 162 -15.12 10.27 19.81
C PRO A 162 -15.05 11.54 18.96
N GLY A 163 -15.44 11.44 17.69
CA GLY A 163 -15.53 12.58 16.77
C GLY A 163 -14.19 13.22 16.43
N THR A 164 -13.09 12.48 16.58
CA THR A 164 -11.73 12.95 16.30
C THR A 164 -11.28 12.49 14.93
N ARG A 165 -10.63 13.38 14.17
CA ARG A 165 -10.05 13.08 12.87
C ARG A 165 -8.53 13.19 12.93
N LEU A 166 -7.86 12.07 12.74
CA LEU A 166 -6.40 12.00 12.65
C LEU A 166 -5.96 12.09 11.19
N LYS A 167 -4.87 12.81 10.93
CA LYS A 167 -4.32 13.02 9.58
C LYS A 167 -3.07 12.18 9.30
N ASP A 168 -2.70 11.32 10.25
CA ASP A 168 -1.56 10.41 10.12
C ASP A 168 -1.78 9.39 9.00
N ILE A 169 -0.71 9.05 8.29
CA ILE A 169 -0.75 8.09 7.18
C ILE A 169 -0.70 6.68 7.76
N VAL A 170 -1.83 5.98 7.69
CA VAL A 170 -1.99 4.60 8.13
C VAL A 170 -2.20 3.70 6.91
N LEU A 171 -1.65 2.49 6.97
CA LEU A 171 -1.75 1.48 5.92
C LEU A 171 -2.49 0.24 6.44
N ASN A 172 -3.11 -0.54 5.56
CA ASN A 172 -3.80 -1.79 5.98
C ASN A 172 -2.86 -2.79 6.67
N ILE A 173 -1.56 -2.78 6.33
CA ILE A 173 -0.53 -3.62 6.99
C ILE A 173 -0.32 -3.25 8.47
N ASP A 174 -0.72 -2.04 8.87
CA ASP A 174 -0.60 -1.56 10.25
C ASP A 174 -1.69 -2.18 11.16
N LEU A 175 -2.75 -2.80 10.62
CA LEU A 175 -3.84 -3.40 11.40
C LEU A 175 -3.39 -4.61 12.23
N ALA A 176 -2.66 -5.55 11.62
CA ALA A 176 -2.19 -6.75 12.30
C ALA A 176 -1.34 -6.45 13.55
N PRO A 177 -0.27 -5.63 13.48
CA PRO A 177 0.51 -5.26 14.67
C PRO A 177 -0.32 -4.44 15.67
N THR A 178 -1.29 -3.63 15.20
CA THR A 178 -2.21 -2.91 16.10
C THR A 178 -3.08 -3.85 16.93
N PHE A 179 -3.59 -4.93 16.34
CA PHE A 179 -4.42 -5.90 17.07
C PHE A 179 -3.62 -6.68 18.10
N LEU A 180 -2.37 -7.02 17.80
CA LEU A 180 -1.46 -7.64 18.77
C LEU A 180 -1.17 -6.71 19.94
N ASP A 181 -0.86 -5.44 19.65
CA ASP A 181 -0.60 -4.41 20.66
C ASP A 181 -1.81 -4.19 21.59
N ILE A 182 -3.02 -4.08 21.02
CA ILE A 182 -4.28 -4.00 21.78
C ILE A 182 -4.48 -5.24 22.67
N ALA A 183 -4.08 -6.42 22.20
CA ALA A 183 -4.16 -7.66 22.95
C ALA A 183 -3.06 -7.82 24.02
N GLY A 184 -2.11 -6.87 24.11
CA GLY A 184 -0.95 -6.97 25.00
C GLY A 184 0.06 -8.03 24.57
N ILE A 185 0.11 -8.35 23.28
CA ILE A 185 1.02 -9.32 22.68
C ILE A 185 2.14 -8.58 21.96
N ASP A 186 3.39 -8.99 22.17
CA ASP A 186 4.54 -8.42 21.47
C ASP A 186 4.40 -8.57 19.95
N VAL A 187 4.59 -7.45 19.24
CA VAL A 187 4.56 -7.42 17.77
C VAL A 187 5.84 -8.06 17.23
N PRO A 188 5.75 -9.13 16.41
CA PRO A 188 6.95 -9.74 15.82
C PRO A 188 7.73 -8.78 14.92
N GLU A 189 9.06 -8.80 15.01
CA GLU A 189 9.95 -7.90 14.25
C GLU A 189 9.85 -8.04 12.72
N HIS A 190 9.34 -9.17 12.23
CA HIS A 190 9.20 -9.44 10.78
C HIS A 190 7.95 -8.81 10.16
N MET A 191 7.06 -8.20 10.94
CA MET A 191 5.91 -7.50 10.39
C MET A 191 6.34 -6.16 9.79
N ASP A 192 5.92 -5.89 8.55
CA ASP A 192 6.24 -4.63 7.85
C ASP A 192 5.44 -3.43 8.38
N GLY A 193 4.28 -3.69 8.98
CA GLY A 193 3.40 -2.66 9.56
C GLY A 193 3.86 -2.19 10.93
N LYS A 194 3.28 -1.08 11.40
CA LYS A 194 3.49 -0.54 12.75
C LYS A 194 2.16 -0.38 13.47
N SER A 195 2.11 -0.67 14.77
CA SER A 195 0.91 -0.44 15.56
C SER A 195 0.50 1.04 15.53
N ILE A 196 -0.77 1.31 15.25
CA ILE A 196 -1.36 2.65 15.34
C ILE A 196 -1.90 2.95 16.74
N PHE A 197 -1.88 1.98 17.66
CA PHE A 197 -2.43 2.14 19.00
C PHE A 197 -1.83 3.35 19.77
N PRO A 198 -0.51 3.62 19.69
CA PRO A 198 0.06 4.84 20.31
C PRO A 198 -0.49 6.15 19.73
N ILE A 199 -0.91 6.17 18.47
CA ILE A 199 -1.54 7.36 17.86
C ILE A 199 -2.93 7.58 18.46
N LEU A 200 -3.67 6.49 18.68
CA LEU A 200 -5.01 6.54 19.28
C LEU A 200 -4.94 7.00 20.74
N GLU A 201 -3.99 6.47 21.52
CA GLU A 201 -3.78 6.87 22.91
C GLU A 201 -3.33 8.33 23.03
N ASP A 202 -2.35 8.78 22.22
CA ASP A 202 -1.92 10.18 22.21
C ASP A 202 -3.10 11.14 21.93
N ALA A 203 -3.95 10.77 20.98
CA ALA A 203 -5.14 11.54 20.63
C ALA A 203 -6.14 11.57 21.78
N TYR A 204 -6.35 10.43 22.45
CA TYR A 204 -7.22 10.33 23.63
C TYR A 204 -6.73 11.21 24.78
N ASP A 205 -5.45 11.13 25.11
CA ASP A 205 -4.85 11.92 26.18
C ASP A 205 -4.85 13.41 25.85
N SER A 206 -4.60 13.79 24.59
CA SER A 206 -4.71 15.17 24.14
C SER A 206 -6.11 15.74 24.35
N VAL A 207 -7.15 15.00 23.95
CA VAL A 207 -8.56 15.41 24.15
C VAL A 207 -8.92 15.47 25.63
N ARG A 208 -8.48 14.47 26.41
CA ARG A 208 -8.70 14.43 27.87
C ARG A 208 -8.05 15.63 28.58
N ASN A 209 -6.90 16.08 28.11
CA ASN A 209 -6.17 17.23 28.64
C ASN A 209 -6.71 18.59 28.13
N GLY A 210 -7.86 18.60 27.46
CA GLY A 210 -8.55 19.83 27.07
C GLY A 210 -8.07 20.45 25.74
N HIS A 211 -7.21 19.76 24.98
CA HIS A 211 -6.83 20.26 23.65
C HIS A 211 -8.03 20.18 22.71
N ARG A 212 -8.22 21.21 21.87
CA ARG A 212 -9.30 21.16 20.88
C ARG A 212 -8.99 20.05 19.87
N ARG A 213 -10.03 19.36 19.38
CA ARG A 213 -9.86 18.27 18.39
C ARG A 213 -9.09 18.71 17.14
N ALA A 214 -9.23 19.98 16.74
CA ALA A 214 -8.50 20.57 15.62
C ALA A 214 -7.00 20.79 15.88
N GLU A 215 -6.57 20.74 17.14
CA GLU A 215 -5.19 21.01 17.60
C GLU A 215 -4.39 19.74 17.89
N ILE A 216 -4.98 18.55 17.72
CA ILE A 216 -4.28 17.28 17.89
C ILE A 216 -3.21 17.20 16.80
N LYS A 217 -1.96 17.41 17.21
CA LYS A 217 -0.80 17.39 16.32
C LYS A 217 -0.43 15.96 15.97
N ARG A 218 0.07 15.77 14.75
CA ARG A 218 0.65 14.49 14.32
C ARG A 218 1.80 14.09 15.24
N ARG A 219 1.90 12.80 15.53
CA ARG A 219 3.02 12.24 16.28
C ARG A 219 4.30 12.39 15.45
N LYS A 220 5.31 13.09 15.98
CA LYS A 220 6.56 13.40 15.25
C LYS A 220 7.30 12.16 14.71
N ALA A 221 7.12 11.00 15.34
CA ALA A 221 7.78 9.75 14.97
C ALA A 221 6.93 8.87 14.01
N TRP A 222 5.80 9.36 13.53
CA TRP A 222 4.96 8.60 12.61
C TRP A 222 5.35 8.80 11.14
N ARG A 223 4.90 7.88 10.28
CA ARG A 223 5.17 7.86 8.83
C ARG A 223 4.68 9.14 8.15
N ASP A 224 5.58 9.93 7.58
CA ASP A 224 5.27 11.16 6.86
C ASP A 224 4.87 10.93 5.39
N SER A 225 5.37 9.85 4.79
CA SER A 225 5.26 9.51 3.39
C SER A 225 5.30 7.99 3.17
N PHE A 226 4.79 7.54 2.03
CA PHE A 226 4.95 6.17 1.54
C PHE A 226 5.10 6.18 0.02
N LEU A 227 5.87 5.25 -0.50
CA LEU A 227 6.12 5.12 -1.93
C LEU A 227 5.38 3.89 -2.46
N ILE A 228 4.57 4.07 -3.50
CA ILE A 228 4.02 2.96 -4.28
C ILE A 228 4.89 2.81 -5.52
N GLU A 229 5.59 1.69 -5.60
CA GLU A 229 6.38 1.31 -6.77
C GLU A 229 5.78 0.07 -7.42
N ARG A 230 5.62 0.10 -8.75
CA ARG A 230 5.18 -1.05 -9.54
C ARG A 230 6.15 -1.26 -10.70
N GLY A 231 6.94 -2.33 -10.64
CA GLY A 231 7.90 -2.68 -11.67
C GLY A 231 9.03 -3.56 -11.13
N LYS A 232 9.97 -3.92 -12.01
CA LYS A 232 11.26 -4.44 -11.55
C LYS A 232 12.07 -3.25 -11.04
N VAL A 233 12.30 -3.20 -9.74
CA VAL A 233 13.30 -2.28 -9.17
C VAL A 233 14.62 -2.60 -9.89
N SER A 234 15.11 -1.69 -10.72
CA SER A 234 16.48 -1.82 -11.20
C SER A 234 17.35 -1.80 -9.94
N LYS A 235 18.16 -2.85 -9.73
CA LYS A 235 19.08 -2.94 -8.60
C LYS A 235 19.99 -1.70 -8.47
N ASP A 236 20.10 -0.91 -9.53
CA ASP A 236 20.85 0.34 -9.58
C ASP A 236 20.27 1.46 -8.68
N HIS A 237 18.95 1.49 -8.43
CA HIS A 237 18.34 2.56 -7.64
C HIS A 237 18.36 2.33 -6.12
N MET A 238 18.73 1.13 -5.64
CA MET A 238 18.92 0.90 -4.20
C MET A 238 20.21 1.51 -3.64
N PHE A 239 21.13 2.02 -4.47
CA PHE A 239 22.47 2.46 -4.05
C PHE A 239 22.77 3.95 -4.29
N ASP A 240 21.81 4.77 -4.75
CA ASP A 240 22.09 6.19 -5.04
C ASP A 240 22.35 7.03 -3.78
N GLY A 241 22.11 6.49 -2.58
CA GLY A 241 22.52 7.08 -1.30
C GLY A 241 23.89 6.62 -0.77
N ALA A 242 24.61 5.73 -1.47
CA ALA A 242 25.82 5.08 -0.96
C ALA A 242 27.14 5.72 -1.43
N TYR A 243 27.11 6.67 -2.37
CA TYR A 243 28.32 7.28 -2.94
C TYR A 243 28.39 8.77 -2.57
N ASN A 244 29.52 9.18 -2.01
CA ASN A 244 29.72 10.55 -1.54
C ASN A 244 30.04 11.53 -2.70
N SER A 245 30.28 11.03 -3.92
CA SER A 245 30.56 11.88 -5.10
C SER A 245 30.30 11.18 -6.44
N THR A 246 30.06 11.97 -7.49
CA THR A 246 29.97 11.51 -8.89
C THR A 246 31.23 10.76 -9.33
N LYS A 247 32.41 11.14 -8.81
CA LYS A 247 33.68 10.47 -9.09
C LYS A 247 33.69 9.04 -8.56
N GLU A 248 33.16 8.83 -7.37
CA GLU A 248 33.06 7.53 -6.71
C GLU A 248 32.08 6.61 -7.44
N ARG A 249 30.92 7.15 -7.83
CA ARG A 249 29.95 6.45 -8.70
C ARG A 249 30.57 6.03 -10.03
N ASN A 250 31.27 6.93 -10.71
CA ASN A 250 31.93 6.62 -11.98
C ASN A 250 33.02 5.55 -11.83
N LEU A 251 33.75 5.58 -10.72
CA LEU A 251 34.77 4.58 -10.42
C LEU A 251 34.15 3.21 -10.11
N HIS A 252 33.06 3.18 -9.34
CA HIS A 252 32.29 1.96 -9.09
C HIS A 252 31.82 1.32 -10.40
N VAL A 253 31.14 2.08 -11.27
CA VAL A 253 30.65 1.60 -12.58
C VAL A 253 31.81 1.08 -13.44
N LYS A 254 32.95 1.79 -13.44
CA LYS A 254 34.12 1.38 -14.21
C LYS A 254 34.72 0.07 -13.69
N CYS A 255 34.77 -0.12 -12.38
CA CYS A 255 35.33 -1.32 -11.77
C CYS A 255 34.39 -2.52 -11.78
N THR A 256 33.06 -2.31 -11.74
CA THR A 256 32.08 -3.40 -11.89
C THR A 256 31.87 -3.85 -13.33
N SER A 257 32.31 -3.07 -14.32
CA SER A 257 32.26 -3.46 -15.74
C SER A 257 33.16 -4.67 -16.11
N GLY A 258 34.00 -5.15 -15.19
CA GLY A 258 34.91 -6.28 -15.41
C GLY A 258 36.13 -5.98 -16.30
N ARG A 259 36.26 -4.75 -16.83
CA ARG A 259 37.34 -4.37 -17.77
C ARG A 259 38.73 -4.23 -17.13
N HIS A 260 38.82 -4.14 -15.81
CA HIS A 260 40.07 -3.92 -15.07
C HIS A 260 40.19 -4.89 -13.89
N PRO A 261 40.32 -6.20 -14.15
CA PRO A 261 40.35 -7.21 -13.10
C PRO A 261 41.58 -7.05 -12.19
N SER A 262 41.44 -7.47 -10.94
CA SER A 262 42.54 -7.61 -9.98
C SER A 262 42.58 -9.07 -9.52
N PRO A 263 43.73 -9.76 -9.52
CA PRO A 263 45.08 -9.24 -9.82
C PRO A 263 45.29 -8.88 -11.30
N CYS A 264 46.24 -7.96 -11.56
CA CYS A 264 46.63 -7.57 -12.92
C CYS A 264 46.95 -8.74 -13.86
N GLN A 265 46.37 -8.72 -15.06
CA GLN A 265 46.72 -9.63 -16.15
C GLN A 265 47.91 -9.12 -16.98
N PRO A 266 48.63 -10.00 -17.72
CA PRO A 266 49.73 -9.59 -18.60
C PRO A 266 49.30 -8.46 -19.57
N HIS A 267 50.13 -7.42 -19.69
CA HIS A 267 49.87 -6.21 -20.50
C HIS A 267 48.70 -5.30 -20.05
N GLN A 268 48.01 -5.63 -18.97
CA GLN A 268 47.01 -4.74 -18.37
C GLN A 268 47.67 -3.51 -17.76
N ARG A 269 47.11 -2.32 -18.00
CA ARG A 269 47.67 -1.05 -17.47
C ARG A 269 47.13 -0.68 -16.09
N TRP A 270 45.87 -1.02 -15.79
CA TRP A 270 45.15 -0.60 -14.60
C TRP A 270 44.36 -1.76 -14.00
N GLU A 271 44.38 -1.91 -12.68
CA GLU A 271 43.55 -2.85 -11.92
C GLU A 271 42.59 -2.09 -10.99
N CYS A 272 41.41 -2.66 -10.76
CA CYS A 272 40.47 -2.21 -9.76
C CYS A 272 40.62 -3.02 -8.47
N ILE A 273 40.91 -2.34 -7.37
CA ILE A 273 41.07 -2.93 -6.04
C ILE A 273 39.91 -2.44 -5.18
N ARG A 274 39.36 -3.35 -4.37
CA ARG A 274 38.28 -3.05 -3.43
C ARG A 274 38.84 -3.03 -2.01
N ASP A 275 38.67 -1.90 -1.32
CA ASP A 275 39.00 -1.74 0.11
C ASP A 275 37.69 -1.49 0.89
N GLY A 276 37.18 -2.54 1.52
CA GLY A 276 35.84 -2.56 2.12
C GLY A 276 34.73 -2.28 1.08
N TRP A 277 34.17 -1.08 1.12
CA TRP A 277 33.10 -0.59 0.22
C TRP A 277 33.59 0.36 -0.88
N HIS A 278 34.87 0.78 -0.84
CA HIS A 278 35.41 1.76 -1.77
C HIS A 278 36.23 1.07 -2.87
N TRP A 279 36.06 1.55 -4.10
CA TRP A 279 36.87 1.13 -5.24
C TRP A 279 38.05 2.07 -5.43
N HIS A 280 39.21 1.50 -5.74
CA HIS A 280 40.42 2.22 -6.12
C HIS A 280 40.95 1.65 -7.43
N MET A 281 41.52 2.51 -8.27
CA MET A 281 42.16 2.08 -9.51
C MET A 281 43.65 2.39 -9.44
N ARG A 282 44.48 1.36 -9.62
CA ARG A 282 45.95 1.45 -9.53
C ARG A 282 46.59 0.97 -10.83
N ARG A 283 47.77 1.49 -11.17
CA ARG A 283 48.56 0.98 -12.29
C ARG A 283 49.14 -0.39 -11.97
N CYS A 284 49.03 -1.31 -12.92
CA CYS A 284 49.66 -2.62 -12.83
C CYS A 284 51.18 -2.50 -12.85
N LYS A 285 51.84 -3.25 -11.95
CA LYS A 285 53.30 -3.38 -11.92
C LYS A 285 53.68 -4.70 -12.58
N HIS A 286 54.15 -4.64 -13.81
CA HIS A 286 54.70 -5.81 -14.51
C HIS A 286 56.21 -5.89 -14.23
N PRO A 287 56.75 -7.07 -13.87
CA PRO A 287 58.19 -7.27 -13.83
C PRO A 287 58.78 -6.91 -15.20
N ARG A 288 59.80 -6.06 -15.24
CA ARG A 288 60.56 -5.84 -16.47
C ARG A 288 61.24 -7.16 -16.80
N LEU A 289 60.77 -7.86 -17.83
CA LEU A 289 61.48 -8.99 -18.42
C LEU A 289 62.80 -8.44 -18.97
N HIS A 290 63.87 -8.53 -18.19
CA HIS A 290 65.21 -8.40 -18.70
C HIS A 290 65.39 -9.52 -19.72
N HIS A 291 65.48 -9.17 -21.01
CA HIS A 291 65.88 -10.09 -22.06
C HIS A 291 67.29 -10.63 -21.74
N ARG A 292 67.36 -11.77 -21.05
CA ARG A 292 68.50 -12.67 -21.16
C ARG A 292 68.17 -13.65 -22.29
N LYS A 293 68.84 -13.47 -23.41
CA LYS A 293 68.90 -14.46 -24.48
C LYS A 293 69.61 -15.70 -23.93
N SER A 294 68.88 -16.79 -23.75
CA SER A 294 69.44 -18.14 -23.96
C SER A 294 68.31 -19.04 -24.40
N CYS A 295 68.26 -19.32 -25.70
CA CYS A 295 67.45 -20.40 -26.24
C CYS A 295 68.05 -21.73 -25.78
N VAL A 296 67.20 -22.63 -25.29
CA VAL A 296 67.44 -24.07 -25.39
C VAL A 296 66.13 -24.69 -25.85
N CYS A 297 66.14 -25.20 -27.08
CA CYS A 297 65.05 -26.01 -27.63
C CYS A 297 65.27 -27.47 -27.23
N LYS A 298 64.18 -28.15 -26.85
CA LYS A 298 63.93 -29.60 -27.03
C LYS A 298 62.42 -29.79 -26.81
N ALA A 299 61.65 -29.92 -27.89
CA ALA A 299 61.36 -31.17 -28.61
C ALA A 299 60.33 -32.03 -27.86
N ASP A 300 59.11 -31.94 -28.35
CA ASP A 300 58.08 -32.97 -28.55
C ASP A 300 57.87 -34.03 -27.45
N ASN A 301 56.66 -34.06 -26.91
CA ASN A 301 55.80 -35.24 -27.02
C ASN A 301 54.37 -34.91 -26.60
N GLU A 302 53.43 -35.36 -27.42
CA GLU A 302 52.03 -35.57 -27.06
C GLU A 302 51.96 -36.47 -25.83
N ASP A 303 50.89 -36.32 -25.04
CA ASP A 303 49.85 -37.34 -24.90
C ASP A 303 49.22 -37.42 -23.48
N HIS A 304 47.90 -37.58 -23.49
CA HIS A 304 47.04 -38.17 -22.44
C HIS A 304 46.45 -37.29 -21.32
N LEU A 305 45.14 -37.05 -21.46
CA LEU A 305 44.17 -36.92 -20.37
C LEU A 305 44.08 -38.25 -19.59
N PRO A 306 43.74 -38.22 -18.28
CA PRO A 306 42.47 -38.82 -17.90
C PRO A 306 41.65 -38.05 -16.84
N GLU A 307 40.35 -38.26 -17.00
CA GLU A 307 39.15 -37.91 -16.24
C GLU A 307 39.03 -38.74 -14.92
N PRO A 308 38.02 -38.52 -14.03
CA PRO A 308 38.22 -38.05 -12.66
C PRO A 308 37.99 -39.12 -11.58
N GLY A 309 38.72 -39.01 -10.48
CA GLY A 309 38.55 -39.81 -9.27
C GLY A 309 37.66 -39.13 -8.23
N THR A 310 36.61 -39.85 -7.84
CA THR A 310 35.76 -39.64 -6.66
C THR A 310 36.59 -39.58 -5.37
N GLY A 311 36.29 -38.63 -4.49
CA GLY A 311 36.95 -38.53 -3.18
C GLY A 311 36.21 -37.63 -2.20
N ASP A 312 35.61 -38.28 -1.22
CA ASP A 312 34.90 -37.87 -0.02
C ASP A 312 35.15 -36.49 0.62
N ILE A 313 34.06 -36.01 1.22
CA ILE A 313 33.91 -34.86 2.10
C ILE A 313 34.68 -35.08 3.42
N PRO A 314 35.24 -34.01 4.00
CA PRO A 314 35.09 -33.80 5.44
C PRO A 314 34.61 -32.37 5.79
N VAL A 315 33.64 -32.34 6.71
CA VAL A 315 33.14 -31.14 7.39
C VAL A 315 34.15 -30.66 8.44
N PRO A 316 34.29 -29.34 8.67
CA PRO A 316 34.68 -28.85 9.99
C PRO A 316 33.72 -27.80 10.56
N SER A 317 33.16 -28.16 11.71
CA SER A 317 33.17 -27.43 13.00
C SER A 317 32.89 -25.92 13.08
N VAL A 318 31.77 -25.67 13.78
CA VAL A 318 31.38 -24.52 14.61
C VAL A 318 32.50 -23.57 15.04
N VAL A 319 32.36 -22.28 14.70
CA VAL A 319 33.05 -21.15 15.35
C VAL A 319 32.01 -20.14 15.83
N LYS A 320 31.94 -19.94 17.16
CA LYS A 320 31.24 -18.83 17.82
C LYS A 320 32.08 -17.56 17.72
N LEU A 321 31.53 -16.45 17.21
CA LEU A 321 32.09 -15.10 17.49
C LEU A 321 31.00 -13.99 17.56
N LYS A 322 30.85 -13.50 18.80
CA LYS A 322 30.65 -12.13 19.33
C LYS A 322 29.82 -11.08 18.55
N LYS A 323 28.85 -10.50 19.28
CA LYS A 323 28.17 -9.21 19.04
C LYS A 323 29.15 -8.03 18.91
N PRO A 324 28.93 -7.07 17.99
CA PRO A 324 29.51 -5.74 18.08
C PRO A 324 28.59 -4.74 18.80
N LYS A 325 29.26 -3.81 19.48
CA LYS A 325 28.75 -2.74 20.35
C LYS A 325 28.10 -1.60 19.58
N GLU A 326 27.23 -0.88 20.29
CA GLU A 326 26.65 0.42 19.94
C GLU A 326 27.71 1.47 19.57
N HIS A 327 27.41 2.24 18.52
CA HIS A 327 28.03 3.53 18.29
C HIS A 327 26.96 4.60 18.08
N ARG A 328 26.81 5.45 19.11
CA ARG A 328 26.24 6.80 19.01
C ARG A 328 26.98 7.58 17.93
N ARG A 329 26.25 8.19 17.00
CA ARG A 329 26.76 9.35 16.25
C ARG A 329 25.72 10.46 16.20
N HIS A 330 26.25 11.66 16.41
CA HIS A 330 25.61 12.94 16.55
C HIS A 330 24.96 13.45 15.26
N HIS A 331 23.93 14.28 15.46
CA HIS A 331 23.24 15.10 14.46
C HIS A 331 24.20 15.98 13.64
N HIS A 332 23.90 16.10 12.34
CA HIS A 332 24.15 17.32 11.59
C HIS A 332 22.95 17.63 10.69
N HIS A 333 22.40 18.83 10.88
CA HIS A 333 21.37 19.45 10.06
C HIS A 333 21.94 19.87 8.69
N GLY A 334 21.23 19.51 7.62
CA GLY A 334 21.39 20.10 6.29
C GLY A 334 19.99 20.32 5.70
N GLN A 335 19.54 21.57 5.70
CA GLN A 335 18.29 22.01 5.09
C GLN A 335 18.51 22.21 3.59
N HIS A 336 17.73 21.53 2.74
CA HIS A 336 17.46 21.99 1.39
C HIS A 336 15.96 21.86 1.10
N SER A 337 15.30 23.02 1.11
CA SER A 337 13.89 23.23 0.82
C SER A 337 13.69 23.38 -0.69
N HIS A 338 12.83 22.56 -1.28
CA HIS A 338 12.11 22.91 -2.50
C HIS A 338 10.62 22.79 -2.23
N THR A 339 9.96 23.94 -2.24
CA THR A 339 8.53 24.15 -2.07
C THR A 339 7.77 23.69 -3.30
N MET A 340 6.79 22.80 -3.13
CA MET A 340 5.67 22.67 -4.07
C MET A 340 4.44 23.33 -3.46
N GLU A 341 3.81 24.20 -4.24
CA GLU A 341 2.61 24.95 -3.87
C GLU A 341 1.44 24.01 -3.52
N GLU A 342 0.81 24.31 -2.38
CA GLU A 342 -0.40 23.66 -1.89
C GLU A 342 -1.62 24.07 -2.72
N LEU A 343 -2.34 23.09 -3.27
CA LEU A 343 -3.73 23.28 -3.70
C LEU A 343 -4.66 23.07 -2.48
N PRO A 344 -5.70 23.91 -2.29
CA PRO A 344 -6.48 23.93 -1.07
C PRO A 344 -7.26 22.63 -0.86
N SER A 345 -7.16 22.09 0.35
CA SER A 345 -7.89 20.91 0.80
C SER A 345 -9.39 21.20 0.85
N VAL A 346 -10.15 20.64 -0.09
CA VAL A 346 -11.62 20.63 -0.03
C VAL A 346 -12.04 19.56 0.99
N THR A 347 -12.52 20.04 2.14
CA THR A 347 -13.23 19.24 3.13
C THR A 347 -14.56 18.79 2.54
N SER A 348 -14.71 17.51 2.21
CA SER A 348 -16.04 16.92 2.05
C SER A 348 -16.26 15.92 3.17
N SER A 349 -17.19 16.25 4.08
CA SER A 349 -17.69 15.30 5.06
C SER A 349 -18.73 14.45 4.34
N ALA A 350 -18.43 13.16 4.15
CA ALA A 350 -19.41 12.19 3.66
C ALA A 350 -20.61 12.06 4.62
N SER A 351 -20.47 12.55 5.86
CA SER A 351 -21.50 12.55 6.89
C SER A 351 -22.57 13.62 6.68
N GLU A 352 -22.25 14.80 6.13
CA GLU A 352 -23.25 15.85 5.87
C GLU A 352 -24.10 15.55 4.63
N ALA A 353 -23.53 14.88 3.62
CA ALA A 353 -24.27 14.48 2.42
C ALA A 353 -25.37 13.44 2.71
N MET A 354 -25.17 12.57 3.71
CA MET A 354 -26.19 11.59 4.12
C MET A 354 -27.33 12.23 4.93
N LEU A 355 -27.05 13.26 5.73
CA LEU A 355 -28.07 13.97 6.51
C LEU A 355 -28.92 14.92 5.64
N ALA A 356 -28.36 15.48 4.56
CA ALA A 356 -29.09 16.37 3.64
C ALA A 356 -30.11 15.63 2.74
N ALA A 357 -29.96 14.33 2.53
CA ALA A 357 -30.85 13.54 1.67
C ALA A 357 -32.25 13.29 2.28
N HIS A 358 -32.45 13.61 3.57
CA HIS A 358 -33.70 13.34 4.28
C HIS A 358 -34.82 14.38 4.08
N ARG A 359 -34.68 15.34 3.15
CA ARG A 359 -35.59 16.50 3.00
C ARG A 359 -36.06 16.87 1.59
N LEU A 360 -36.06 15.95 0.64
CA LEU A 360 -36.60 16.25 -0.69
C LEU A 360 -37.63 15.20 -1.12
N GLU A 361 -38.89 15.63 -1.21
CA GLU A 361 -39.97 14.87 -1.85
C GLU A 361 -39.78 14.77 -3.37
N PRO A 362 -40.30 13.71 -4.03
CA PRO A 362 -39.92 13.36 -5.40
C PRO A 362 -40.83 14.03 -6.44
N SER A 363 -40.24 14.59 -7.50
CA SER A 363 -40.97 14.92 -8.73
C SER A 363 -40.54 14.02 -9.91
N SER A 364 -41.55 13.31 -10.43
CA SER A 364 -41.75 12.68 -11.75
C SER A 364 -40.59 11.94 -12.46
N ASN A 365 -40.69 10.60 -12.36
CA ASN A 365 -40.34 9.54 -13.32
C ASN A 365 -39.96 9.93 -14.77
N SER A 366 -38.82 9.42 -15.24
CA SER A 366 -38.64 9.02 -16.65
C SER A 366 -38.06 7.60 -16.71
N GLN A 367 -38.80 6.67 -17.34
CA GLN A 367 -38.36 5.29 -17.54
C GLN A 367 -37.52 5.18 -18.81
N LEU A 368 -36.36 4.52 -18.73
CA LEU A 368 -35.49 4.20 -19.87
C LEU A 368 -36.22 3.35 -20.91
N THR A 369 -36.05 3.72 -22.18
CA THR A 369 -36.63 3.05 -23.34
C THR A 369 -36.06 1.64 -23.55
N LEU A 370 -36.76 0.81 -24.33
CA LEU A 370 -36.35 -0.57 -24.59
C LEU A 370 -34.97 -0.66 -25.30
N GLU A 371 -34.65 0.32 -26.16
CA GLU A 371 -33.37 0.39 -26.86
C GLU A 371 -32.22 0.79 -25.93
N GLU A 372 -32.45 1.70 -24.99
CA GLU A 372 -31.46 2.04 -23.96
C GLU A 372 -31.14 0.84 -23.06
N ARG A 373 -32.15 0.03 -22.71
CA ARG A 373 -31.95 -1.22 -21.95
C ARG A 373 -31.16 -2.27 -22.73
N LYS A 374 -31.34 -2.34 -24.06
CA LYS A 374 -30.56 -3.25 -24.92
C LYS A 374 -29.11 -2.81 -25.05
N GLN A 375 -28.86 -1.51 -25.24
CA GLN A 375 -27.50 -0.94 -25.27
C GLN A 375 -26.78 -1.14 -23.93
N GLN A 376 -27.47 -0.92 -22.81
CA GLN A 376 -26.93 -1.16 -21.47
C GLN A 376 -26.55 -2.64 -21.26
N ARG A 377 -27.38 -3.59 -21.71
CA ARG A 377 -27.10 -5.03 -21.64
C ARG A 377 -25.94 -5.46 -22.53
N LYS A 378 -25.81 -4.87 -23.73
CA LYS A 378 -24.68 -5.13 -24.65
C LYS A 378 -23.36 -4.62 -24.05
N PHE A 379 -23.35 -3.40 -23.53
CA PHE A 379 -22.20 -2.81 -22.85
C PHE A 379 -21.73 -3.64 -21.65
N LEU A 380 -22.67 -4.08 -20.80
CA LEU A 380 -22.38 -4.94 -19.65
C LEU A 380 -21.82 -6.30 -20.06
N ARG A 381 -22.24 -6.87 -21.20
CA ARG A 381 -21.68 -8.15 -21.69
C ARG A 381 -20.25 -8.00 -22.20
N GLU A 382 -19.92 -6.88 -22.81
CA GLU A 382 -18.61 -6.63 -23.42
C GLU A 382 -17.54 -6.22 -22.38
N HIS A 383 -17.94 -5.57 -21.28
CA HIS A 383 -16.98 -4.92 -20.34
C HIS A 383 -16.95 -5.50 -18.92
N VAL A 384 -17.60 -6.65 -18.68
CA VAL A 384 -17.63 -7.35 -17.36
C VAL A 384 -16.76 -8.62 -17.34
N LYS A 385 -15.95 -8.89 -18.38
CA LYS A 385 -15.03 -10.05 -18.42
C LYS A 385 -13.55 -9.74 -18.11
N GLN A 386 -13.25 -8.61 -17.48
CA GLN A 386 -11.98 -8.29 -16.83
C GLN A 386 -12.29 -7.70 -15.46
#